data_AF-A0A6L9QQE1-F1
#
_entry.id   AF-A0A6L9QQE1-F1
#
_cell.length_a   1.000
_cell.length_b   1.000
_cell.length_c   1.000
_cell.angle_alpha   90.00
_cell.angle_beta   90.00
_cell.angle_gamma   90.00
#
_symmetry.space_group_name_H-M   'P 1'
#
loop_
_entity.id
_entity.type
_entity.pdbx_description
1 polymer ?
#
loop_
_entity_poly.entity_id
_entity_poly.type
_entity_poly.pdbx_seq_one_letter_code
_entity_poly.pdbx_strand_id
1 'polypeptide(L)'
;MLVSPLTACGDGDPAAATAPSGAPPAASPTLPAAQPKTEAAVRTAAQDEFDAYAAGEYGEAWDLWTAAGQRMISRADYEKLHELCPSATGLRFTIEKVRVSGDTATVRVSRSIAVFSYKFLYEQGQWRFVPDKAAAADYRYARKAGVAKLAARSKAEGLCTG
;
A
#
# COMPACT_ATOMS: atom_id res chain seq x y z
N MET A 1 -6.57 -66.80 -45.44
CA MET A 1 -8.02 -67.06 -45.60
C MET A 1 -8.51 -67.52 -44.23
N LEU A 2 -9.14 -66.63 -43.44
CA LEU A 2 -10.61 -66.49 -43.26
C LEU A 2 -11.20 -67.76 -42.61
N VAL A 3 -11.91 -67.79 -41.48
CA VAL A 3 -12.59 -66.80 -40.60
C VAL A 3 -12.83 -67.49 -39.24
N SER A 4 -13.07 -66.76 -38.15
CA SER A 4 -13.83 -67.29 -36.99
C SER A 4 -14.83 -66.24 -36.49
N PRO A 5 -16.04 -66.65 -36.05
CA PRO A 5 -17.18 -65.75 -35.85
C PRO A 5 -17.35 -65.26 -34.41
N LEU A 6 -18.23 -64.25 -34.29
CA LEU A 6 -18.70 -63.52 -33.11
C LEU A 6 -19.12 -64.40 -31.92
N THR A 7 -19.06 -63.88 -30.67
CA THR A 7 -20.24 -63.53 -29.83
C THR A 7 -19.87 -63.14 -28.38
N ALA A 8 -20.33 -61.93 -28.01
CA ALA A 8 -20.90 -61.39 -26.76
C ALA A 8 -20.34 -61.66 -25.33
N CYS A 9 -20.19 -60.52 -24.63
CA CYS A 9 -20.58 -60.15 -23.25
C CYS A 9 -20.22 -61.01 -22.03
N GLY A 10 -19.58 -60.36 -21.05
CA GLY A 10 -19.54 -60.79 -19.65
C GLY A 10 -18.67 -59.88 -18.78
N ASP A 11 -19.32 -58.90 -18.14
CA ASP A 11 -18.79 -57.92 -17.16
C ASP A 11 -17.92 -58.50 -16.03
N GLY A 12 -16.93 -57.71 -15.61
CA GLY A 12 -16.08 -57.96 -14.44
C GLY A 12 -15.22 -56.75 -14.06
N ASP A 13 -15.84 -55.75 -13.45
CA ASP A 13 -15.35 -54.69 -12.55
C ASP A 13 -13.83 -54.38 -12.47
N PRO A 14 -13.37 -53.16 -12.85
CA PRO A 14 -12.12 -52.63 -12.34
C PRO A 14 -12.37 -51.91 -11.01
N ALA A 15 -11.95 -52.54 -9.92
CA ALA A 15 -11.76 -51.89 -8.63
C ALA A 15 -10.75 -50.74 -8.81
N ALA A 16 -11.27 -49.53 -8.97
CA ALA A 16 -10.49 -48.29 -9.02
C ALA A 16 -9.87 -48.04 -7.64
N ALA A 17 -8.57 -48.33 -7.54
CA ALA A 17 -7.74 -47.87 -6.43
C ALA A 17 -7.79 -46.34 -6.38
N THR A 18 -8.60 -45.81 -5.47
CA THR A 18 -8.69 -44.38 -5.18
C THR A 18 -7.44 -43.99 -4.40
N ALA A 19 -6.45 -43.42 -5.07
CA ALA A 19 -5.32 -42.79 -4.40
C ALA A 19 -5.83 -41.55 -3.63
N PRO A 20 -5.40 -41.34 -2.37
CA PRO A 20 -5.80 -40.16 -1.62
C PRO A 20 -5.26 -38.91 -2.31
N SER A 21 -6.17 -38.00 -2.65
CA SER A 21 -5.87 -36.67 -3.15
C SER A 21 -5.11 -35.91 -2.06
N GLY A 22 -3.78 -35.85 -2.21
CA GLY A 22 -2.93 -34.99 -1.39
C GLY A 22 -3.25 -33.54 -1.70
N ALA A 23 -4.05 -32.90 -0.85
CA ALA A 23 -4.25 -31.45 -0.92
C ALA A 23 -2.87 -30.76 -0.86
N PRO A 24 -2.56 -29.81 -1.76
CA PRO A 24 -1.32 -29.07 -1.67
C PRO A 24 -1.27 -28.31 -0.33
N PRO A 25 -0.11 -28.27 0.34
CA PRO A 25 0.04 -27.53 1.59
C PRO A 25 -0.34 -26.07 1.35
N ALA A 26 -1.21 -25.54 2.21
CA ALA A 26 -1.58 -24.13 2.20
C ALA A 26 -0.30 -23.29 2.29
N ALA A 27 -0.04 -22.47 1.26
CA ALA A 27 1.07 -21.53 1.27
C ALA A 27 0.90 -20.59 2.47
N SER A 28 1.83 -20.66 3.41
CA SER A 28 1.89 -19.67 4.49
C SER A 28 2.14 -18.30 3.88
N PRO A 29 1.52 -17.22 4.37
CA PRO A 29 1.76 -15.88 3.86
C PRO A 29 3.24 -15.53 4.07
N THR A 30 4.01 -15.51 2.98
CA THR A 30 5.41 -15.07 2.98
C THR A 30 5.43 -13.57 3.23
N LEU A 31 5.95 -13.16 4.39
CA LEU A 31 6.22 -11.75 4.64
C LEU A 31 7.15 -11.20 3.56
N PRO A 32 6.95 -9.94 3.11
CA PRO A 32 7.86 -9.30 2.18
C PRO A 32 9.29 -9.37 2.71
N ALA A 33 10.25 -9.66 1.82
CA ALA A 33 11.66 -9.63 2.17
C ALA A 33 12.04 -8.27 2.75
N ALA A 34 12.89 -8.27 3.78
CA ALA A 34 13.36 -7.04 4.39
C ALA A 34 14.13 -6.19 3.35
N GLN A 35 13.75 -4.92 3.24
CA GLN A 35 14.41 -3.96 2.37
C GLN A 35 15.80 -3.61 2.92
N PRO A 36 16.80 -3.34 2.07
CA PRO A 36 18.11 -2.91 2.55
C PRO A 36 18.04 -1.48 3.13
N LYS A 37 18.90 -1.18 4.11
CA LYS A 37 18.99 0.15 4.73
C LYS A 37 19.91 1.09 3.95
N THR A 38 19.62 1.27 2.66
CA THR A 38 20.43 2.05 1.72
C THR A 38 19.66 3.23 1.17
N GLU A 39 20.37 4.22 0.61
CA GLU A 39 19.73 5.36 -0.07
C GLU A 39 18.78 4.89 -1.18
N ALA A 40 19.21 3.91 -1.98
CA ALA A 40 18.42 3.39 -3.09
C ALA A 40 17.09 2.79 -2.63
N ALA A 41 17.08 2.01 -1.55
CA ALA A 41 15.86 1.42 -1.01
C ALA A 41 14.89 2.47 -0.47
N VAL A 42 15.40 3.47 0.25
CA VAL A 42 14.57 4.60 0.72
C VAL A 42 14.00 5.37 -0.47
N ARG A 43 14.81 5.60 -1.51
CA ARG A 43 14.36 6.28 -2.72
C ARG A 43 13.21 5.53 -3.39
N THR A 44 13.32 4.20 -3.52
CA THR A 44 12.24 3.37 -4.07
C THR A 44 10.98 3.45 -3.21
N ALA A 45 11.08 3.21 -1.90
CA ALA A 45 9.92 3.29 -1.01
C ALA A 45 9.26 4.68 -1.01
N ALA A 46 10.05 5.74 -1.13
CA ALA A 46 9.54 7.09 -1.25
C ALA A 46 8.88 7.37 -2.60
N GLN A 47 9.44 6.82 -3.68
CA GLN A 47 8.86 6.90 -5.03
C GLN A 47 7.47 6.25 -5.02
N ASP A 48 7.34 5.06 -4.44
CA ASP A 48 6.08 4.32 -4.34
C ASP A 48 4.99 5.13 -3.59
N GLU A 49 5.34 5.71 -2.42
CA GLU A 49 4.45 6.57 -1.64
C GLU A 49 3.97 7.79 -2.44
N PHE A 50 4.91 8.50 -3.06
CA PHE A 50 4.60 9.75 -3.74
C PHE A 50 3.88 9.54 -5.07
N ASP A 51 4.15 8.43 -5.76
CA ASP A 51 3.46 8.07 -7.00
C ASP A 51 2.03 7.63 -6.70
N ALA A 52 1.80 6.83 -5.66
CA ALA A 52 0.44 6.50 -5.18
C ALA A 52 -0.35 7.77 -4.80
N TYR A 53 0.26 8.67 -4.02
CA TYR A 53 -0.36 9.95 -3.67
C TYR A 53 -0.68 10.80 -4.90
N ALA A 54 0.26 10.92 -5.85
CA ALA A 54 0.08 11.74 -7.05
C ALA A 54 -0.97 11.17 -8.01
N ALA A 55 -1.14 9.84 -8.03
CA ALA A 55 -2.18 9.14 -8.76
C ALA A 55 -3.58 9.29 -8.13
N GLY A 56 -3.66 9.70 -6.86
CA GLY A 56 -4.92 9.75 -6.10
C GLY A 56 -5.27 8.43 -5.42
N GLU A 57 -4.34 7.46 -5.42
CA GLU A 57 -4.47 6.16 -4.75
C GLU A 57 -4.16 6.32 -3.25
N TYR A 58 -4.97 7.13 -2.57
CA TYR A 58 -4.71 7.54 -1.19
C TYR A 58 -4.70 6.36 -0.21
N GLY A 59 -5.49 5.32 -0.46
CA GLY A 59 -5.45 4.09 0.31
C GLY A 59 -4.11 3.38 0.21
N GLU A 60 -3.53 3.27 -0.99
CA GLU A 60 -2.24 2.63 -1.22
C GLU A 60 -1.09 3.43 -0.60
N ALA A 61 -1.14 4.76 -0.69
CA ALA A 61 -0.21 5.63 0.04
C ALA A 61 -0.32 5.39 1.56
N TRP A 62 -1.53 5.36 2.11
CA TRP A 62 -1.73 5.08 3.55
C TRP A 62 -1.13 3.72 3.97
N ASP A 63 -1.18 2.71 3.10
CA ASP A 63 -0.63 1.38 3.36
C ASP A 63 0.92 1.37 3.45
N LEU A 64 1.60 2.41 2.93
CA LEU A 64 3.05 2.60 2.97
C LEU A 64 3.53 3.40 4.20
N TRP A 65 2.61 3.89 5.02
CA TRP A 65 2.93 4.65 6.22
C TRP A 65 3.43 3.79 7.36
N THR A 66 4.06 4.45 8.34
CA THR A 66 4.38 3.82 9.61
C THR A 66 3.10 3.40 10.33
N ALA A 67 3.17 2.33 11.12
CA ALA A 67 2.09 1.89 11.99
C ALA A 67 1.65 3.01 12.96
N ALA A 68 2.58 3.87 13.39
CA ALA A 68 2.27 5.05 14.18
C ALA A 68 1.43 6.08 13.39
N GLY A 69 1.75 6.33 12.12
CA GLY A 69 0.97 7.17 11.22
C GLY A 69 -0.43 6.60 10.97
N GLN A 70 -0.53 5.30 10.69
CA GLN A 70 -1.79 4.59 10.46
C GLN A 70 -2.73 4.62 11.67
N ARG A 71 -2.22 4.76 12.89
CA ARG A 71 -3.06 4.95 14.09
C ARG A 71 -3.65 6.35 14.23
N MET A 72 -3.15 7.33 13.48
CA MET A 72 -3.62 8.73 13.58
C MET A 72 -4.95 8.94 12.86
N ILE A 73 -5.17 8.23 11.75
CA ILE A 73 -6.39 8.27 10.92
C ILE A 73 -6.58 6.90 10.27
N SER A 74 -7.82 6.41 10.21
CA SER A 74 -8.11 5.16 9.52
C SER A 74 -7.92 5.30 8.01
N ARG A 75 -7.65 4.20 7.31
CA ARG A 75 -7.54 4.18 5.84
C ARG A 75 -8.78 4.80 5.17
N ALA A 76 -9.97 4.37 5.60
CA ALA A 76 -11.24 4.87 5.07
C ALA A 76 -11.45 6.37 5.36
N ASP A 77 -11.07 6.85 6.54
CA ASP A 77 -11.14 8.27 6.87
C ASP A 77 -10.15 9.11 6.04
N TYR A 78 -8.97 8.55 5.76
CA TYR A 78 -7.95 9.21 4.94
C TYR A 78 -8.40 9.35 3.48
N GLU A 79 -8.95 8.29 2.90
CA GLU A 79 -9.58 8.32 1.58
C GLU A 79 -10.75 9.31 1.57
N LYS A 80 -11.63 9.25 2.57
CA LYS A 80 -12.79 10.15 2.67
C LYS A 80 -12.39 11.61 2.79
N LEU A 81 -11.32 11.91 3.51
CA LEU A 81 -10.78 13.27 3.60
C LEU A 81 -10.42 13.80 2.21
N HIS A 82 -9.76 13.00 1.38
CA HIS A 82 -9.35 13.40 0.03
C HIS A 82 -10.52 13.48 -0.96
N GLU A 83 -11.57 12.67 -0.79
CA GLU A 83 -12.83 12.85 -1.53
C GLU A 83 -13.51 14.18 -1.18
N LEU A 84 -13.54 14.52 0.12
CA LEU A 84 -14.23 15.72 0.60
C LEU A 84 -13.42 17.00 0.34
N CYS A 85 -12.11 16.91 0.31
CA CYS A 85 -11.16 18.00 0.17
C CYS A 85 -10.07 17.61 -0.83
N PRO A 86 -10.39 17.58 -2.14
CA PRO A 86 -9.47 17.12 -3.17
C PRO A 86 -8.20 17.95 -3.20
N SER A 87 -7.06 17.28 -3.20
CA SER A 87 -5.77 17.89 -3.52
C SER A 87 -5.56 17.87 -5.04
N ALA A 88 -4.71 18.76 -5.56
CA ALA A 88 -4.35 18.72 -6.98
C ALA A 88 -3.68 17.37 -7.31
N THR A 89 -4.36 16.50 -8.05
CA THR A 89 -3.83 15.21 -8.54
C THR A 89 -3.02 15.40 -9.83
N GLY A 90 -2.24 14.39 -10.23
CA GLY A 90 -1.44 14.42 -11.47
C GLY A 90 -0.14 15.25 -11.39
N LEU A 91 0.06 16.03 -10.32
CA LEU A 91 1.33 16.69 -10.03
C LEU A 91 2.28 15.71 -9.33
N ARG A 92 3.24 15.19 -10.09
CA ARG A 92 4.28 14.27 -9.60
C ARG A 92 5.27 14.96 -8.68
N PHE A 93 5.77 14.20 -7.72
CA PHE A 93 6.91 14.59 -6.91
C PHE A 93 8.21 14.22 -7.64
N THR A 94 9.26 15.01 -7.43
CA THR A 94 10.63 14.69 -7.87
C THR A 94 11.51 14.53 -6.64
N ILE A 95 12.12 13.36 -6.46
CA ILE A 95 13.03 13.11 -5.33
C ILE A 95 14.40 13.71 -5.63
N GLU A 96 14.70 14.83 -4.97
CA GLU A 96 15.95 15.56 -5.14
C GLU A 96 17.10 14.91 -4.37
N LYS A 97 16.83 14.48 -3.13
CA LYS A 97 17.88 14.08 -2.20
C LYS A 97 17.35 13.12 -1.17
N VAL A 98 18.13 12.08 -0.89
CA VAL A 98 17.86 11.13 0.17
C VAL A 98 19.05 11.13 1.13
N ARG A 99 18.76 11.05 2.43
CA ARG A 99 19.75 10.95 3.49
C ARG A 99 19.31 9.88 4.48
N VAL A 100 20.10 8.82 4.60
CA VAL A 100 19.83 7.68 5.48
C VAL A 100 20.72 7.79 6.72
N SER A 101 20.13 7.53 7.89
CA SER A 101 20.80 7.51 9.19
C SER A 101 20.21 6.39 10.03
N GLY A 102 20.89 5.24 10.03
CA GLY A 102 20.42 4.03 10.71
C GLY A 102 19.03 3.61 10.24
N ASP A 103 18.07 3.65 11.15
CA ASP A 103 16.66 3.28 10.90
C ASP A 103 15.79 4.46 10.47
N THR A 104 16.39 5.61 10.20
CA THR A 104 15.65 6.79 9.75
C THR A 104 16.21 7.31 8.45
N ALA A 105 15.35 7.96 7.67
CA ALA A 105 15.80 8.70 6.50
C ALA A 105 15.02 10.01 6.34
N THR A 106 15.65 10.97 5.68
CA THR A 106 15.03 12.21 5.23
C THR A 106 15.07 12.25 3.71
N VAL A 107 13.91 12.49 3.10
CA VAL A 107 13.72 12.55 1.65
C VAL A 107 13.25 13.95 1.29
N ARG A 108 14.07 14.67 0.52
CA ARG A 108 13.73 15.98 -0.03
C ARG A 108 13.09 15.79 -1.39
N VAL A 109 11.94 16.41 -1.59
CA VAL A 109 11.19 16.34 -2.83
C VAL A 109 10.76 17.73 -3.28
N SER A 110 10.65 17.92 -4.59
CA SER A 110 9.92 19.05 -5.18
C SER A 110 8.61 18.58 -5.77
N ARG A 111 7.62 19.46 -5.73
CA ARG A 111 6.33 19.28 -6.41
C ARG A 111 5.85 20.63 -6.90
N SER A 112 5.82 20.81 -8.22
CA SER A 112 5.71 22.13 -8.84
C SER A 112 6.80 23.07 -8.29
N ILE A 113 6.45 24.29 -7.86
CA ILE A 113 7.39 25.26 -7.29
C ILE A 113 7.76 25.02 -5.81
N ALA A 114 7.07 24.09 -5.15
CA ALA A 114 7.21 23.86 -3.71
C ALA A 114 8.21 22.73 -3.43
N VAL A 115 8.97 22.87 -2.33
CA VAL A 115 9.95 21.90 -1.87
C VAL A 115 9.60 21.44 -0.47
N PHE A 116 9.60 20.12 -0.27
CA PHE A 116 9.23 19.45 0.97
C PHE A 116 10.36 18.54 1.46
N SER A 117 10.32 18.20 2.74
CA SER A 117 11.22 17.22 3.33
C SER A 117 10.44 16.29 4.24
N TYR A 118 10.36 15.03 3.83
CA TYR A 118 9.62 13.99 4.52
C TYR A 118 10.56 13.03 5.23
N LYS A 119 10.05 12.40 6.30
CA LYS A 119 10.79 11.40 7.05
C LYS A 119 10.30 10.01 6.68
N PHE A 120 11.24 9.08 6.65
CA PHE A 120 10.97 7.65 6.56
C PHE A 120 11.57 6.95 7.78
N LEU A 121 10.87 5.94 8.28
CA LEU A 121 11.30 5.10 9.38
C LEU A 121 11.39 3.66 8.89
N TYR A 122 12.46 2.96 9.23
CA TYR A 122 12.59 1.54 8.98
C TYR A 122 11.90 0.75 10.09
N GLU A 123 10.79 0.09 9.79
CA GLU A 123 10.06 -0.74 10.73
C GLU A 123 9.58 -2.02 10.06
N GLN A 124 9.63 -3.14 10.79
CA GLN A 124 9.20 -4.46 10.30
C GLN A 124 9.87 -4.86 8.96
N GLY A 125 11.13 -4.46 8.77
CA GLY A 125 11.89 -4.76 7.56
C GLY A 125 11.59 -3.84 6.37
N GLN A 126 10.77 -2.80 6.52
CA GLN A 126 10.35 -1.92 5.43
C GLN A 126 10.60 -0.45 5.77
N TRP A 127 10.95 0.35 4.77
CA TRP A 127 10.94 1.81 4.88
C TRP A 127 9.51 2.32 4.77
N ARG A 128 9.07 3.06 5.78
CA ARG A 128 7.69 3.54 5.92
C ARG A 128 7.63 5.04 6.01
N PHE A 129 6.65 5.65 5.36
CA PHE A 129 6.45 7.09 5.39
C PHE A 129 5.99 7.55 6.78
N VAL A 130 6.53 8.67 7.25
CA VAL A 130 6.14 9.30 8.51
C VAL A 130 5.38 10.59 8.20
N PRO A 131 4.06 10.63 8.46
CA PRO A 131 3.31 11.88 8.38
C PRO A 131 3.98 12.99 9.20
N ASP A 132 4.11 14.18 8.62
CA ASP A 132 4.74 15.30 9.30
C ASP A 132 3.90 15.79 10.49
N LYS A 133 4.44 16.73 11.28
CA LYS A 133 3.77 17.20 12.51
C LYS A 133 2.43 17.88 12.24
N ALA A 134 2.29 18.60 11.12
CA ALA A 134 1.07 19.32 10.78
C ALA A 134 -0.01 18.32 10.34
N ALA A 135 0.31 17.44 9.38
CA ALA A 135 -0.58 16.37 8.95
C ALA A 135 -1.00 15.47 10.13
N ALA A 136 -0.06 15.11 11.00
CA ALA A 136 -0.34 14.33 12.19
C ALA A 136 -1.31 15.02 13.16
N ALA A 137 -1.26 16.35 13.30
CA ALA A 137 -2.20 17.09 14.12
C ALA A 137 -3.61 17.08 13.51
N ASP A 138 -3.70 17.25 12.20
CA ASP A 138 -4.96 17.22 11.46
C ASP A 138 -5.61 15.83 11.47
N TYR A 139 -4.83 14.78 11.27
CA TYR A 139 -5.32 13.39 11.35
C TYR A 139 -5.84 13.04 12.73
N ARG A 140 -5.13 13.44 13.80
CA ARG A 140 -5.62 13.28 15.17
C ARG A 140 -6.91 14.06 15.42
N TYR A 141 -7.02 15.27 14.86
CA TYR A 141 -8.25 16.05 14.92
C TYR A 141 -9.40 15.34 14.17
N ALA A 142 -9.15 14.86 12.95
CA ALA A 142 -10.13 14.10 12.16
C ALA A 142 -10.63 12.87 12.92
N ARG A 143 -9.74 12.10 13.55
CA ARG A 143 -10.10 10.93 14.38
C ARG A 143 -10.98 11.30 15.58
N LYS A 144 -10.81 12.49 16.16
CA LYS A 144 -11.60 12.95 17.31
C LYS A 144 -12.91 13.63 16.91
N ALA A 145 -12.89 14.44 15.88
CA ALA A 145 -13.97 15.37 15.53
C ALA A 145 -14.75 14.97 14.26
N GLY A 146 -14.19 14.06 13.46
CA GLY A 146 -14.71 13.61 12.17
C GLY A 146 -14.00 14.26 10.97
N VAL A 147 -13.77 13.47 9.93
CA VAL A 147 -13.13 13.92 8.67
C VAL A 147 -13.87 15.06 7.98
N ALA A 148 -15.20 15.08 8.05
CA ALA A 148 -16.01 16.14 7.45
C ALA A 148 -15.73 17.52 8.09
N LYS A 149 -15.47 17.57 9.40
CA LYS A 149 -15.11 18.82 10.07
C LYS A 149 -13.71 19.30 9.69
N LEU A 150 -12.77 18.37 9.53
CA LEU A 150 -11.44 18.70 9.02
C LEU A 150 -11.55 19.26 7.60
N ALA A 151 -12.23 18.55 6.69
CA ALA A 151 -12.43 18.98 5.31
C ALA A 151 -13.10 20.36 5.22
N ALA A 152 -14.14 20.61 6.00
CA ALA A 152 -14.80 21.91 6.04
C ALA A 152 -13.87 23.04 6.50
N ARG A 153 -13.04 22.78 7.52
CA ARG A 153 -12.02 23.74 7.98
C ARG A 153 -10.98 24.00 6.90
N SER A 154 -10.44 22.95 6.28
CA SER A 154 -9.45 23.06 5.21
C SER A 154 -9.98 23.84 4.00
N LYS A 155 -11.25 23.67 3.64
CA LYS A 155 -11.92 24.48 2.60
C LYS A 155 -12.02 25.96 3.00
N ALA A 156 -12.45 26.24 4.23
CA ALA A 156 -12.54 27.61 4.73
C ALA A 156 -11.18 28.32 4.79
N GLU A 157 -10.10 27.57 4.99
CA GLU A 157 -8.72 28.04 4.97
C GLU A 157 -8.12 28.11 3.55
N GLY A 158 -8.86 27.69 2.51
CA GLY A 158 -8.40 27.70 1.12
C GLY A 158 -7.35 26.63 0.79
N LEU A 159 -7.24 25.58 1.61
CA LEU A 159 -6.26 24.51 1.44
C LEU A 159 -6.67 23.46 0.40
N CYS A 160 -7.95 23.44 0.00
CA CYS A 160 -8.47 22.59 -1.06
C CYS A 160 -9.69 23.22 -1.74
N THR A 161 -10.00 22.74 -2.94
CA THR A 161 -11.14 23.19 -3.74
C THR A 161 -12.23 22.14 -3.74
N GLY A 162 -13.39 22.44 -3.16
CA GLY A 162 -14.58 21.60 -3.22
C GLY A 162 -15.66 22.06 -2.25
#